data_AF-A0A139NZP9-F1
#
_entry.id   AF-A0A139NZP9-F1
#
_cell.length_a   1.000
_cell.length_b   1.000
_cell.length_c   1.000
_cell.angle_alpha   90.00
_cell.angle_beta   90.00
_cell.angle_gamma   90.00
#
_symmetry.space_group_name_H-M   'P 1'
#
loop_
_entity.id
_entity.type
_entity.pdbx_description
1 polymer ?
#
loop_
_entity_poly.entity_id
_entity_poly.type
_entity_poly.pdbx_seq_one_letter_code
_entity_poly.pdbx_strand_id
1 'polypeptide(L)' 'MSQLDERLFVHEDILGFELIPIAALFGGDFICLDYTKSKENPSICIWYHEESYELDPAVEFVANNFTEFLKMLHD' A
#
# COMPACT_ATOMS: atom_id res chain seq x y z
N MET A 1 14.13 -6.29 -13.25
CA MET A 1 13.78 -5.83 -11.89
C MET A 1 12.27 -5.80 -11.81
N SER A 2 11.66 -6.18 -10.70
CA SER A 2 10.21 -6.13 -10.55
C SER A 2 9.77 -4.68 -10.30
N GLN A 3 8.51 -4.34 -10.60
CA GLN A 3 7.95 -3.01 -10.29
C GLN A 3 8.02 -2.69 -8.79
N LEU A 4 8.05 -3.73 -7.93
CA LEU A 4 8.23 -3.58 -6.49
C LEU A 4 9.67 -3.18 -6.13
N ASP A 5 10.66 -3.76 -6.81
CA ASP A 5 12.08 -3.46 -6.57
C ASP A 5 12.38 -1.98 -6.88
N GLU A 6 11.81 -1.40 -7.93
CA GLU A 6 12.07 0.00 -8.31
C GLU A 6 11.42 1.00 -7.34
N ARG A 7 10.30 0.65 -6.69
CA ARG A 7 9.56 1.57 -5.82
C ARG A 7 10.02 1.59 -4.37
N LEU A 8 10.68 0.53 -3.90
CA LEU A 8 11.31 0.51 -2.58
C LEU A 8 12.46 1.52 -2.44
N PHE A 9 13.09 1.94 -3.55
CA PHE A 9 14.26 2.83 -3.54
C PHE A 9 13.96 4.30 -3.90
N VAL A 10 12.78 4.62 -4.44
CA VAL A 10 12.53 5.94 -5.07
C VAL A 10 11.68 6.89 -4.21
N HIS A 11 11.05 6.40 -3.13
CA HIS A 11 10.07 7.20 -2.38
C HIS A 11 10.25 7.21 -0.87
N GLU A 12 11.49 7.29 -0.36
CA GLU A 12 11.71 7.69 1.03
C GLU A 12 11.12 9.09 1.32
N ASP A 13 11.12 9.99 0.32
CA ASP A 13 10.70 11.38 0.49
C ASP A 13 9.18 11.62 0.26
N ILE A 14 8.47 10.75 -0.48
CA ILE A 14 7.07 11.00 -0.91
C ILE A 14 6.03 10.32 -0.02
N LEU A 15 6.33 9.13 0.50
CA LEU A 15 5.32 8.29 1.15
C LEU A 15 5.25 8.45 2.68
N GLY A 16 6.30 8.98 3.30
CA GLY A 16 6.59 8.61 4.68
C GLY A 16 6.78 7.09 4.78
N PHE A 17 7.47 6.61 5.80
CA PHE A 17 7.79 5.19 5.93
C PHE A 17 6.58 4.29 6.28
N GLU A 18 5.36 4.70 5.92
CA GLU A 18 4.11 4.20 6.51
C GLU A 18 3.21 3.43 5.52
N LEU A 19 3.41 3.55 4.20
CA LEU A 19 2.72 2.71 3.20
C LEU A 19 3.73 1.78 2.51
N ILE A 20 3.56 0.47 2.70
CA ILE A 20 4.46 -0.53 2.10
C ILE A 20 3.71 -1.32 1.02
N PRO A 21 4.04 -1.15 -0.27
CA PRO A 21 3.46 -1.95 -1.34
C PRO A 21 3.79 -3.44 -1.21
N ILE A 22 2.77 -4.30 -1.29
CA ILE A 22 2.90 -5.76 -1.21
C ILE A 22 2.37 -6.49 -2.45
N ALA A 23 1.58 -5.83 -3.29
CA ALA A 23 1.17 -6.34 -4.59
C ALA A 23 0.90 -5.19 -5.57
N ALA A 24 1.26 -5.38 -6.84
CA ALA A 24 0.90 -4.46 -7.91
C ALA A 24 -0.48 -4.81 -8.47
N LEU A 25 -1.30 -3.79 -8.71
CA LEU A 25 -2.58 -3.88 -9.39
C LEU A 25 -2.46 -3.42 -10.84
N PHE A 26 -3.45 -3.76 -11.66
CA PHE A 26 -3.54 -3.22 -13.02
C PHE A 26 -3.68 -1.70 -12.96
N GLY A 27 -3.01 -0.98 -13.87
CA GLY A 27 -3.04 0.49 -13.89
C GLY A 27 -1.93 1.16 -13.09
N GLY A 28 -1.07 0.40 -12.39
CA GLY A 28 0.03 0.96 -11.63
C GLY A 28 -0.34 1.37 -10.20
N ASP A 29 -1.47 0.88 -9.69
CA ASP A 29 -1.87 0.99 -8.29
C ASP A 29 -1.29 -0.16 -7.46
N PHE A 30 -1.39 -0.07 -6.13
CA PHE A 30 -0.81 -1.07 -5.23
C PHE A 30 -1.77 -1.47 -4.13
N ILE A 31 -1.68 -2.73 -3.72
CA ILE A 31 -2.09 -3.13 -2.36
C ILE A 31 -0.94 -2.81 -1.43
N CYS A 32 -1.22 -2.09 -0.35
CA CYS A 32 -0.23 -1.66 0.63
C CYS A 32 -0.60 -2.14 2.04
N LEU A 33 0.43 -2.37 2.85
CA LEU A 33 0.33 -2.35 4.31
C LEU A 33 0.32 -0.89 4.76
N ASP A 34 -0.72 -0.48 5.47
CA ASP A 34 -0.90 0.87 5.99
C ASP A 34 -0.57 0.93 7.49
N TYR A 35 0.58 1.54 7.79
CA TYR A 35 1.10 1.77 9.12
C TYR A 35 0.80 3.18 9.67
N THR A 36 0.07 4.03 8.94
CA THR A 36 -0.19 5.43 9.33
C THR A 36 -0.90 5.56 10.67
N LYS A 37 -1.70 4.56 11.04
CA LYS A 37 -2.45 4.49 12.31
C LYS A 37 -1.82 3.57 13.34
N SER A 38 -1.01 2.59 12.93
CA SER A 38 -0.42 1.60 13.84
C SER A 38 0.86 0.99 13.27
N LYS A 39 1.95 1.06 14.04
CA LYS A 39 3.25 0.47 13.69
C LYS A 39 3.30 -1.06 13.81
N GLU A 40 2.42 -1.65 14.62
CA GLU A 40 2.44 -3.08 14.92
C GLU A 40 1.31 -3.84 14.20
N ASN A 41 0.18 -3.18 13.96
CA ASN A 41 -1.00 -3.79 13.37
C ASN A 41 -1.45 -2.98 12.14
N PRO A 42 -0.73 -3.09 11.00
CA PRO A 42 -1.08 -2.37 9.79
C PRO A 42 -2.42 -2.87 9.23
N SER A 43 -3.19 -1.93 8.70
CA SER A 43 -4.35 -2.26 7.88
C SER A 43 -3.93 -2.52 6.43
N ILE A 44 -4.86 -2.98 5.60
CA ILE A 44 -4.64 -3.15 4.17
C ILE A 44 -5.42 -2.07 3.43
N CYS A 45 -4.75 -1.38 2.51
CA CYS A 45 -5.36 -0.39 1.64
C CYS A 45 -4.95 -0.58 0.18
N ILE A 46 -5.74 -0.04 -0.74
CA ILE A 46 -5.29 0.27 -2.10
C ILE A 46 -4.64 1.65 -2.04
N TRP A 47 -3.49 1.80 -2.69
CA TRP A 47 -2.87 3.09 -2.96
C TRP A 47 -3.03 3.42 -4.45
N TYR A 48 -3.79 4.48 -4.73
CA TYR A 48 -4.02 5.00 -6.07
C TYR A 48 -2.89 5.92 -6.47
N HIS A 49 -1.96 5.40 -7.28
CA HIS A 49 -0.70 6.08 -7.55
C HIS A 49 -0.92 7.39 -8.31
N GLU A 50 -1.75 7.35 -9.36
CA GLU A 50 -2.01 8.49 -10.24
C GLU A 50 -2.86 9.58 -9.56
N GLU A 51 -3.58 9.24 -8.49
CA GLU A 51 -4.43 10.18 -7.73
C GLU A 51 -3.72 10.76 -6.50
N SER A 52 -2.52 10.29 -6.20
CA SER A 52 -1.74 10.73 -5.02
C SER A 52 -0.87 11.93 -5.33
N TYR A 53 -0.80 12.85 -4.37
CA TYR A 53 0.11 14.00 -4.40
C TYR A 53 1.20 13.86 -3.34
N GLU A 54 2.22 14.71 -3.43
CA GLU A 54 3.31 14.76 -2.43
C GLU A 54 2.72 14.98 -1.02
N LEU A 55 3.01 14.05 -0.10
CA LEU A 55 2.50 14.04 1.28
C LEU A 55 0.96 13.89 1.43
N ASP A 56 0.22 13.59 0.36
CA ASP A 56 -1.22 13.35 0.38
C ASP A 56 -1.58 12.10 -0.45
N PRO A 57 -1.37 10.90 0.11
CA PRO A 57 -1.64 9.66 -0.60
C PRO A 57 -3.14 9.39 -0.69
N ALA A 58 -3.62 9.15 -1.92
CA ALA A 58 -4.98 8.68 -2.16
C ALA A 58 -5.06 7.18 -1.85
N VAL A 59 -5.70 6.83 -0.73
CA VAL A 59 -5.83 5.44 -0.27
C VAL A 59 -7.27 5.04 0.00
N GLU A 60 -7.60 3.78 -0.32
CA GLU A 60 -8.89 3.15 0.02
C GLU A 60 -8.67 1.97 0.95
N PHE A 61 -9.38 1.96 2.07
CA PHE A 61 -9.33 0.87 3.04
C PHE A 61 -9.92 -0.43 2.48
N VAL A 62 -9.23 -1.55 2.69
CA VAL A 62 -9.66 -2.89 2.25
C VAL A 62 -9.95 -3.81 3.42
N ALA A 63 -9.03 -3.93 4.39
CA ALA A 63 -9.16 -4.86 5.51
C ALA A 63 -8.39 -4.42 6.75
N ASN A 64 -8.78 -4.88 7.95
CA ASN A 64 -8.13 -4.43 9.19
C ASN A 64 -6.73 -5.01 9.40
N ASN A 65 -6.41 -6.11 8.73
CA ASN A 65 -5.11 -6.77 8.80
C ASN A 65 -4.92 -7.72 7.61
N PHE A 66 -3.69 -8.18 7.42
CA PHE A 66 -3.35 -9.08 6.32
C PHE A 66 -4.10 -10.41 6.35
N THR A 67 -4.44 -10.93 7.54
CA THR A 67 -5.17 -12.20 7.66
C THR A 67 -6.61 -12.06 7.17
N GLU A 68 -7.30 -10.96 7.49
CA GLU A 68 -8.62 -10.65 6.96
C GLU A 68 -8.59 -10.48 5.44
N PHE A 69 -7.59 -9.76 4.92
CA PHE A 69 -7.42 -9.62 3.47
C PHE A 69 -7.25 -10.96 2.77
N LEU A 70 -6.42 -11.88 3.29
CA LEU A 70 -6.28 -13.22 2.71
C LEU A 70 -7.60 -13.99 2.70
N LYS A 71 -8.43 -13.85 3.74
CA LYS A 71 -9.77 -14.49 3.77
C LYS A 71 -10.73 -13.93 2.71
N MET A 72 -10.51 -12.72 2.20
CA MET A 72 -11.31 -12.17 1.10
C MET A 72 -10.90 -12.75 -0.27
N LEU A 73 -9.68 -13.27 -0.40
CA LEU A 73 -9.14 -13.82 -1.65
C LEU A 73 -9.40 -15.32 -1.82
N HIS A 74 -9.69 -16.00 -0.72
CA HIS A 74 -9.95 -17.44 -0.70
C HIS A 74 -11.44 -17.69 -0.48
N ASP A 75 -12.10 -18.27 -1.50
CA ASP A 75 -13.41 -18.93 -1.37
C ASP A 75 -13.30 -20.24 -0.56
#